data_AF-A0A6P0SNZ1-F1
#
_entry.id   AF-A0A6P0SNZ1-F1
#
_cell.length_a   1.000
_cell.length_b   1.000
_cell.length_c   1.000
_cell.angle_alpha   90.00
_cell.angle_beta   90.00
_cell.angle_gamma   90.00
#
_symmetry.space_group_name_H-M   'P 1'
#
loop_
_entity.id
_entity.type
_entity.pdbx_description
1 polymer ?
#
loop_
_entity_poly.entity_id
_entity_poly.type
_entity_poly.pdbx_seq_one_letter_code
_entity_poly.pdbx_strand_id
1 'polypeptide(L)'
;NICFRYISKDKQLDSTALDQLNLDIRNRLFHSGTAFVNYAHYQGQVMIRLILANAELQKADLETFFHNLLDAGKLCEAVKG
;
A
#
# COMPACT_ATOMS: atom_id res chain seq x y z
N ASN A 1 -0.31 -6.13 14.12
CA ASN A 1 -1.21 -5.84 12.99
C ASN A 1 -1.26 -4.33 12.82
N ILE A 2 -0.77 -3.81 11.70
CA ILE A 2 -0.72 -2.38 11.42
C ILE A 2 -1.59 -2.13 10.18
N CYS A 3 -2.62 -1.30 10.35
CA CYS A 3 -3.48 -0.85 9.26
C CYS A 3 -3.09 0.58 8.88
N PHE A 4 -2.76 0.81 7.62
CA PHE A 4 -2.42 2.13 7.11
C PHE A 4 -2.85 2.22 5.65
N ARG A 5 -2.85 3.43 5.09
CA ARG A 5 -3.10 3.64 3.66
C ARG A 5 -2.13 4.67 3.12
N TYR A 6 -1.77 4.51 1.85
CA TYR A 6 -1.09 5.54 1.10
C TYR A 6 -2.03 6.75 0.94
N ILE A 7 -1.50 7.94 1.19
CA ILE A 7 -2.20 9.21 1.03
C ILE A 7 -1.62 9.90 -0.19
N SER A 8 -2.48 10.15 -1.18
CA SER A 8 -2.08 10.84 -2.39
C SER A 8 -1.71 12.30 -2.09
N LYS A 9 -0.77 12.84 -2.88
CA LYS A 9 -0.49 14.28 -2.86
C LYS A 9 -1.59 15.09 -3.57
N ASP A 10 -2.37 14.44 -4.44
CA ASP A 10 -3.54 15.06 -5.05
C ASP A 10 -4.66 15.17 -4.01
N LYS A 11 -4.95 16.42 -3.62
CA LYS A 11 -5.98 16.73 -2.63
C LYS A 11 -7.41 16.64 -3.20
N GLN A 12 -7.56 16.48 -4.50
CA GLN A 12 -8.86 16.34 -5.17
C GLN A 12 -9.31 14.88 -5.26
N LEU A 13 -8.43 13.93 -4.90
CA LEU A 13 -8.76 12.52 -4.93
C LEU A 13 -9.82 12.20 -3.87
N ASP A 14 -11.01 11.78 -4.31
CA ASP A 14 -12.07 11.38 -3.40
C ASP A 14 -11.75 10.04 -2.70
N SER A 15 -12.55 9.68 -1.69
CA SER A 15 -12.31 8.47 -0.89
C SER A 15 -12.37 7.18 -1.73
N THR A 16 -13.22 7.12 -2.75
CA THR A 16 -13.38 5.93 -3.60
C THR A 16 -12.17 5.76 -4.50
N ALA A 17 -11.69 6.85 -5.10
CA ALA A 17 -10.50 6.88 -5.91
C ALA A 17 -9.23 6.59 -5.08
N LEU A 18 -9.18 7.08 -3.83
CA LEU A 18 -8.10 6.78 -2.89
C LEU A 18 -8.13 5.32 -2.43
N ASP A 19 -9.31 4.71 -2.28
CA ASP A 19 -9.47 3.29 -1.97
C ASP A 19 -8.96 2.43 -3.15
N GLN A 20 -9.39 2.75 -4.37
CA GLN A 20 -8.91 2.07 -5.57
C GLN A 20 -7.39 2.22 -5.74
N LEU A 21 -6.83 3.41 -5.49
CA LEU A 21 -5.38 3.62 -5.52
C LEU A 21 -4.65 2.68 -4.56
N ASN A 22 -5.15 2.49 -3.34
CA ASN A 22 -4.53 1.60 -2.36
C ASN A 22 -4.65 0.11 -2.77
N LEU A 23 -5.74 -0.29 -3.42
CA LEU A 23 -5.87 -1.62 -4.03
C LEU A 23 -4.87 -1.83 -5.17
N ASP A 24 -4.72 -0.84 -6.04
CA ASP A 24 -3.79 -0.87 -7.18
C ASP A 24 -2.34 -1.02 -6.70
N ILE A 25 -1.94 -0.24 -5.68
CA ILE A 25 -0.61 -0.33 -5.03
C ILE A 25 -0.39 -1.73 -4.46
N ARG A 26 -1.34 -2.25 -3.68
CA ARG A 26 -1.24 -3.59 -3.10
C ARG A 26 -1.12 -4.66 -4.17
N ASN A 27 -1.91 -4.57 -5.24
CA ASN A 27 -1.85 -5.51 -6.35
C ASN A 27 -0.49 -5.47 -7.03
N ARG A 28 0.11 -4.29 -7.21
CA ARG A 28 1.44 -4.15 -7.80
C ARG A 28 2.54 -4.76 -6.92
N LEU A 29 2.48 -4.55 -5.61
CA LEU A 29 3.41 -5.19 -4.65
C LEU A 29 3.29 -6.72 -4.71
N PHE A 30 2.06 -7.24 -4.81
CA PHE A 30 1.80 -8.67 -4.96
C PHE A 30 2.38 -9.25 -6.27
N HIS A 31 2.09 -8.63 -7.42
CA HIS A 31 2.54 -9.13 -8.72
C HIS A 31 4.05 -8.97 -8.95
N SER A 32 4.69 -8.00 -8.30
CA SER A 32 6.16 -7.85 -8.38
C SER A 32 6.91 -8.88 -7.53
N GLY A 33 6.21 -9.70 -6.73
CA GLY A 33 6.84 -10.66 -5.82
C GLY A 33 7.59 -10.01 -4.66
N THR A 34 7.46 -8.69 -4.48
CA THR A 34 8.26 -7.92 -3.51
C THR A 34 7.67 -7.98 -2.10
N ALA A 35 6.35 -8.12 -1.96
CA ALA A 35 5.70 -8.26 -0.66
C ALA A 35 4.29 -8.85 -0.76
N PHE A 36 3.94 -9.72 0.19
CA PHE A 36 2.57 -10.20 0.37
C PHE A 36 1.90 -9.46 1.53
N VAL A 37 1.07 -8.47 1.22
CA VAL A 37 0.24 -7.74 2.20
C VAL A 37 -1.24 -7.86 1.86
N ASN A 38 -2.05 -7.95 2.89
CA ASN A 38 -3.51 -8.01 2.76
C ASN A 38 -4.11 -6.60 2.82
N TYR A 39 -5.42 -6.48 2.62
CA TYR A 39 -6.17 -5.26 2.87
C TYR A 39 -7.34 -5.54 3.84
N ALA A 40 -7.93 -4.48 4.37
CA ALA A 40 -9.11 -4.54 5.20
C ALA A 40 -10.00 -3.32 4.93
N HIS A 41 -11.30 -3.49 5.17
CA HIS A 41 -12.22 -2.36 5.25
C HIS A 41 -12.27 -1.86 6.69
N TYR A 42 -11.94 -0.59 6.91
CA TYR A 42 -12.00 0.08 8.20
C TYR A 42 -12.77 1.39 8.05
N GLN A 43 -13.87 1.54 8.81
CA GLN A 43 -14.74 2.73 8.74
C GLN A 43 -15.19 3.08 7.31
N GLY A 44 -15.46 2.06 6.49
CA GLY A 44 -15.87 2.24 5.08
C GLY A 44 -14.73 2.51 4.09
N GLN A 45 -13.48 2.50 4.55
CA GLN A 45 -12.30 2.79 3.72
C GLN A 45 -11.41 1.56 3.54
N VAL A 46 -10.71 1.50 2.41
CA VAL A 46 -9.69 0.48 2.16
C VAL A 46 -8.37 0.85 2.83
N MET A 47 -7.85 -0.07 3.64
CA MET A 47 -6.56 0.04 4.33
C MET A 47 -5.68 -1.16 3.96
N ILE A 48 -4.39 -0.91 3.77
CA ILE A 48 -3.36 -1.94 3.69
C ILE A 48 -3.11 -2.50 5.09
N ARG A 49 -3.09 -3.84 5.20
CA ARG A 49 -2.95 -4.58 6.46
C ARG A 49 -1.61 -5.32 6.48
N LEU A 50 -0.68 -4.79 7.27
CA LEU A 50 0.63 -5.38 7.50
C LEU A 50 0.62 -6.25 8.76
N ILE A 51 1.00 -7.52 8.58
CA ILE A 51 1.16 -8.50 9.67
C ILE A 51 2.63 -8.91 9.69
N LEU A 52 3.30 -8.64 10.80
CA LEU A 52 4.67 -9.06 11.05
C LEU A 52 4.61 -10.33 11.90
N ALA A 53 4.82 -11.47 11.25
CA ALA A 53 4.77 -12.79 11.89
C ALA A 53 6.03 -13.63 11.60
N ASN A 54 6.86 -13.21 10.64
CA ASN A 54 8.13 -13.88 10.36
C ASN A 54 9.18 -13.45 11.39
N ALA A 55 9.73 -14.39 12.16
CA ALA A 55 10.77 -14.13 13.15
C ALA A 55 12.12 -13.74 12.52
N GLU A 56 12.33 -14.06 11.24
CA GLU A 56 13.54 -13.66 10.49
C GLU A 56 13.46 -12.22 9.97
N LEU A 57 12.30 -11.57 10.07
CA LEU A 57 12.10 -10.21 9.58
C LEU A 57 13.03 -9.22 10.27
N GLN A 58 13.84 -8.53 9.46
CA GLN A 58 14.75 -7.50 9.91
C GLN A 58 14.17 -6.11 9.64
N LYS A 59 14.74 -5.10 10.31
CA LYS A 59 14.40 -3.69 10.06
C LYS A 59 14.57 -3.31 8.58
N ALA A 60 15.62 -3.82 7.93
CA ALA A 60 15.91 -3.55 6.52
C ALA A 60 14.81 -4.05 5.58
N ASP A 61 14.12 -5.15 5.93
CA ASP A 61 13.00 -5.67 5.13
C ASP A 61 11.81 -4.72 5.20
N LEU A 62 11.54 -4.13 6.37
CA LEU A 62 10.49 -3.11 6.53
C LEU A 62 10.82 -1.84 5.76
N GLU A 63 12.06 -1.37 5.82
CA GLU A 63 12.51 -0.20 5.06
C GLU A 63 12.35 -0.45 3.56
N THR A 64 12.77 -1.62 3.07
CA THR A 64 12.60 -2.04 1.68
C THR A 64 11.12 -2.11 1.29
N PHE A 65 10.27 -2.68 2.15
CA PHE A 65 8.83 -2.75 1.93
C PHE A 65 8.22 -1.35 1.78
N PHE A 66 8.51 -0.42 2.69
CA PHE A 66 7.95 0.93 2.62
C PHE A 66 8.48 1.73 1.42
N HIS A 67 9.76 1.57 1.04
CA HIS A 67 10.28 2.15 -0.20
C HIS A 67 9.51 1.63 -1.43
N ASN A 68 9.35 0.31 -1.54
CA ASN A 68 8.61 -0.31 -2.64
C ASN A 68 7.16 0.16 -2.68
N LEU A 69 6.52 0.31 -1.52
CA LEU A 69 5.14 0.80 -1.41
C LEU A 69 5.01 2.25 -1.88
N LEU A 70 5.95 3.12 -1.49
CA LEU A 70 5.96 4.52 -1.92
C LEU A 70 6.22 4.64 -3.41
N ASP A 71 7.14 3.85 -3.96
CA ASP A 71 7.43 3.87 -5.40
C ASP A 71 6.28 3.29 -6.23
N ALA A 72 5.62 2.24 -5.74
CA ALA A 72 4.38 1.75 -6.33
C ALA A 72 3.29 2.83 -6.28
N GLY A 73 3.15 3.56 -5.18
CA GLY A 73 2.24 4.69 -5.03
C GLY A 73 2.44 5.76 -6.09
N LYS A 74 3.67 6.28 -6.23
CA LYS A 74 4.03 7.28 -7.24
C LYS A 74 3.72 6.82 -8.66
N LEU A 75 4.00 5.55 -8.98
CA LEU A 75 3.75 4.99 -10.30
C LEU A 75 2.24 4.83 -10.57
N CYS A 76 1.46 4.41 -9.58
CA CYS A 76 0.00 4.33 -9.71
C CYS A 76 -0.66 5.72 -9.83
N GLU A 77 -0.09 6.76 -9.21
CA GLU A 77 -0.52 8.14 -9.40
C GLU A 77 -0.21 8.65 -10.82
N ALA A 78 1.00 8.40 -11.33
CA ALA A 78 1.45 8.88 -12.63
C ALA A 78 0.69 8.27 -13.83
N VAL A 79 0.06 7.10 -13.65
CA VAL A 79 -0.77 6.46 -14.70
C VAL A 79 -2.17 7.08 -14.79
N LYS A 80 -2.59 7.86 -13.78
CA LYS A 80 -3.94 8.46 -13.70
C LYS A 80 -3.99 9.95 -14.06
N GLY A 81 -2.84 10.59 -14.34
CA GLY A 81 -2.74 11.99 -14.79
C GLY A 81 -2.41 12.08 -16.26
#